data_AF-A0AAN0Z6B4-F1
#
_entry.id   AF-A0AAN0Z6B4-F1
#
_cell.length_a   1.000
_cell.length_b   1.000
_cell.length_c   1.000
_cell.angle_alpha   90.00
_cell.angle_beta   90.00
_cell.angle_gamma   90.00
#
_symmetry.space_group_name_H-M   'P 1'
#
loop_
_entity.id
_entity.type
_entity.pdbx_description
1 polymer ?
#
loop_
_entity_poly.entity_id
_entity_poly.type
_entity_poly.pdbx_seq_one_letter_code
_entity_poly.pdbx_strand_id
1 'polypeptide(L)'
;MKRAPIAFALAGLLVALPIAAYALVKPLRVVAPALVPGVSCPSADICTDDVATLGAAQQLYRDGAARAAAAVGVFRAAPRIVFCSTRACADAFGLGTRAALTLGDFGIVIAPRGWQTYFLAHELIHHRQAEVLGNLAVLTKPRWLIEGMAYSLSDDPRHPLAQPFESWRTQFAAWNAARGTQPLWDAARAIE
;
A
#
# COMPACT_ATOMS: atom_id res chain seq x y z
N MET A 1 -29.48 -16.15 -34.41
CA MET A 1 -30.14 -15.25 -33.44
C MET A 1 -29.82 -15.55 -31.95
N LYS A 2 -28.99 -16.55 -31.59
CA LYS A 2 -28.66 -16.87 -30.18
C LYS A 2 -27.51 -16.04 -29.56
N ARG A 3 -26.80 -15.22 -30.34
CA ARG A 3 -25.60 -14.49 -29.91
C ARG A 3 -25.88 -13.22 -29.10
N ALA A 4 -27.00 -12.56 -29.37
CA ALA A 4 -27.41 -11.34 -28.66
C ALA A 4 -27.64 -11.54 -27.14
N PRO A 5 -28.41 -12.54 -26.67
CA PRO A 5 -28.62 -12.74 -25.23
C PRO A 5 -27.34 -13.14 -24.48
N ILE A 6 -26.44 -13.88 -25.14
CA ILE A 6 -25.13 -14.25 -24.58
C ILE A 6 -24.24 -13.00 -24.45
N ALA A 7 -24.23 -12.14 -25.46
CA ALA A 7 -23.47 -10.88 -25.42
C ALA A 7 -23.99 -9.95 -24.31
N PHE A 8 -25.32 -9.84 -24.12
CA PHE A 8 -25.90 -9.05 -23.03
C PHE A 8 -25.58 -9.64 -21.65
N ALA A 9 -25.64 -10.95 -21.49
CA ALA A 9 -25.27 -11.61 -20.24
C ALA A 9 -23.78 -11.42 -19.90
N LEU A 10 -22.89 -11.56 -20.87
CA LEU A 10 -21.45 -11.31 -20.70
C LEU A 10 -21.16 -9.85 -20.36
N ALA A 11 -21.81 -8.90 -21.04
CA ALA A 11 -21.69 -7.47 -20.74
C ALA A 11 -22.18 -7.16 -19.32
N GLY A 12 -23.33 -7.72 -18.93
CA GLY A 12 -23.86 -7.58 -17.56
C GLY A 12 -22.90 -8.11 -16.50
N LEU A 13 -22.27 -9.27 -16.76
CA LEU A 13 -21.29 -9.87 -15.85
C LEU A 13 -20.01 -9.02 -15.73
N LEU A 14 -19.51 -8.48 -16.84
CA LEU A 14 -18.32 -7.63 -16.88
C LEU A 14 -18.50 -6.32 -16.07
N VAL A 15 -19.74 -5.83 -15.95
CA VAL A 15 -20.06 -4.66 -15.13
C VAL A 15 -20.33 -5.05 -13.67
N ALA A 16 -21.09 -6.12 -13.44
CA ALA A 16 -21.49 -6.52 -12.09
C ALA A 16 -20.31 -7.03 -11.25
N LEU A 17 -19.34 -7.73 -11.86
CA LEU A 17 -18.22 -8.31 -11.13
C LEU A 17 -17.31 -7.27 -10.45
N PRO A 18 -16.82 -6.21 -11.12
CA PRO A 18 -16.04 -5.17 -10.45
C PRO A 18 -16.80 -4.46 -9.33
N ILE A 19 -18.10 -4.21 -9.53
CA ILE A 19 -18.97 -3.58 -8.52
C ILE A 19 -19.09 -4.49 -7.29
N ALA A 20 -19.39 -5.77 -7.50
CA ALA A 20 -19.49 -6.75 -6.42
C ALA A 20 -18.15 -6.93 -5.70
N ALA A 21 -17.03 -7.00 -6.44
CA ALA A 21 -15.69 -7.10 -5.88
C ALA A 21 -15.37 -5.88 -4.99
N TYR A 22 -15.62 -4.66 -5.47
CA TYR A 22 -15.46 -3.43 -4.69
C TYR A 22 -16.34 -3.42 -3.42
N ALA A 23 -17.60 -3.86 -3.55
CA ALA A 23 -18.55 -3.86 -2.44
C ALA A 23 -18.17 -4.88 -1.35
N LEU A 24 -17.74 -6.08 -1.74
CA LEU A 24 -17.52 -7.22 -0.84
C LEU A 24 -16.08 -7.37 -0.35
N VAL A 25 -15.08 -7.00 -1.16
CA VAL A 25 -13.66 -7.12 -0.82
C VAL A 25 -13.15 -5.76 -0.36
N LYS A 26 -13.29 -5.49 0.95
CA LYS A 26 -13.02 -4.17 1.55
C LYS A 26 -11.69 -3.52 1.14
N PRO A 27 -10.55 -4.22 1.03
CA PRO A 27 -9.31 -3.60 0.59
C PRO A 27 -9.38 -2.98 -0.82
N LEU A 28 -10.23 -3.49 -1.73
CA LEU A 28 -10.39 -2.92 -3.07
C LEU A 28 -11.00 -1.51 -3.07
N ARG A 29 -11.56 -1.08 -1.94
CA ARG A 29 -12.12 0.27 -1.80
C ARG A 29 -11.09 1.37 -1.97
N VAL A 30 -9.81 1.04 -1.80
CA VAL A 30 -8.65 1.92 -2.05
C VAL A 30 -8.62 2.47 -3.48
N VAL A 31 -9.16 1.75 -4.47
CA VAL A 31 -9.18 2.20 -5.87
C VAL A 31 -10.10 3.40 -6.06
N ALA A 32 -11.18 3.50 -5.28
CA ALA A 32 -12.16 4.59 -5.35
C ALA A 32 -12.61 4.99 -3.93
N PRO A 33 -11.75 5.61 -3.12
CA PRO A 33 -12.02 5.85 -1.70
C PRO A 33 -13.15 6.85 -1.47
N ALA A 34 -13.42 7.77 -2.41
CA ALA A 34 -14.52 8.72 -2.34
C ALA A 34 -15.92 8.06 -2.38
N LEU A 35 -16.03 6.78 -2.76
CA LEU A 35 -17.29 6.02 -2.70
C LEU A 35 -17.53 5.40 -1.32
N VAL A 36 -16.56 5.45 -0.41
CA VAL A 36 -16.70 4.95 0.97
C VAL A 36 -17.44 6.01 1.80
N PRO A 37 -18.57 5.66 2.44
CA PRO A 37 -19.30 6.61 3.27
C PRO A 37 -18.42 7.24 4.35
N GLY A 38 -18.48 8.57 4.47
CA GLY A 38 -17.70 9.33 5.44
C GLY A 38 -16.28 9.67 5.01
N VAL A 39 -15.79 9.16 3.87
CA VAL A 39 -14.47 9.52 3.34
C VAL A 39 -14.60 10.66 2.33
N SER A 40 -13.81 11.71 2.53
CA SER A 40 -13.65 12.83 1.62
C SER A 40 -12.26 12.81 0.97
N CYS A 41 -12.14 13.30 -0.26
CA CYS A 41 -10.86 13.40 -0.96
C CYS A 41 -10.58 14.87 -1.32
N PRO A 42 -10.05 15.67 -0.38
CA PRO A 42 -9.79 17.10 -0.61
C PRO A 42 -8.67 17.37 -1.63
N SER A 43 -7.87 16.38 -2.01
CA SER A 43 -6.89 16.47 -3.10
C SER A 43 -6.82 15.16 -3.90
N ALA A 44 -6.04 15.17 -4.99
CA ALA A 44 -5.84 13.98 -5.82
C ALA A 44 -5.15 12.83 -5.05
N ASP A 45 -4.30 13.16 -4.09
CA ASP A 45 -3.40 12.22 -3.42
C ASP A 45 -3.80 11.92 -1.96
N ILE A 46 -4.70 12.72 -1.38
CA ILE A 46 -5.11 12.57 0.02
C ILE A 46 -6.64 12.45 0.10
N CYS A 47 -7.06 11.39 0.78
CA CYS A 47 -8.41 11.22 1.29
C CYS A 47 -8.39 11.07 2.81
N THR A 48 -9.47 11.44 3.49
CA THR A 48 -9.61 11.34 4.93
C THR A 48 -11.08 11.30 5.35
N ASP A 49 -11.37 10.65 6.47
CA ASP A 49 -12.67 10.70 7.15
C ASP A 49 -12.84 11.93 8.05
N ASP A 50 -11.78 12.74 8.24
CA ASP A 50 -11.83 13.95 9.03
C ASP A 50 -10.97 15.06 8.42
N VAL A 51 -11.64 16.01 7.73
CA VAL A 51 -10.98 17.16 7.10
C VAL A 51 -10.26 18.08 8.10
N ALA A 52 -10.60 18.05 9.39
CA ALA A 52 -9.87 18.82 10.40
C ALA A 52 -8.43 18.32 10.58
N THR A 53 -8.17 17.06 10.24
CA THR A 53 -6.83 16.44 10.33
C THR A 53 -5.99 16.57 9.07
N LEU A 54 -6.51 17.26 8.02
CA LEU A 54 -5.86 17.35 6.72
C LEU A 54 -4.43 17.92 6.78
N GLY A 55 -4.17 18.92 7.63
CA GLY A 55 -2.83 19.49 7.78
C GLY A 55 -1.81 18.47 8.32
N ALA A 56 -2.23 17.65 9.29
CA ALA A 56 -1.40 16.57 9.84
C ALA A 56 -1.21 15.43 8.81
N ALA A 57 -2.25 15.09 8.06
CA ALA A 57 -2.15 14.12 6.96
C ALA A 57 -1.17 14.59 5.86
N GLN A 58 -1.21 15.87 5.49
CA GLN A 58 -0.28 16.47 4.52
C GLN A 58 1.17 16.46 5.02
N GLN A 59 1.40 16.79 6.30
CA GLN A 59 2.73 16.72 6.89
C GLN A 59 3.25 15.27 6.88
N LEU A 60 2.43 14.35 7.35
CA LEU A 60 2.77 12.93 7.38
C LEU A 60 3.07 12.40 5.96
N TYR A 61 2.24 12.76 4.97
CA TYR A 61 2.46 12.44 3.57
C TYR A 61 3.85 12.90 3.09
N ARG A 62 4.19 14.18 3.30
CA ARG A 62 5.49 14.73 2.88
C ARG A 62 6.64 14.00 3.53
N ASP A 63 6.59 13.80 4.85
CA ASP A 63 7.68 13.19 5.60
C ASP A 63 7.86 11.71 5.22
N GLY A 64 6.77 10.96 5.09
CA GLY A 64 6.79 9.56 4.69
C GLY A 64 7.27 9.37 3.25
N ALA A 65 6.79 10.21 2.32
CA ALA A 65 7.21 10.18 0.93
C ALA A 65 8.69 10.56 0.75
N ALA A 66 9.17 11.59 1.46
CA ALA A 66 10.58 11.96 1.43
C ALA A 66 11.47 10.82 1.94
N ARG A 67 11.09 10.18 3.06
CA ARG A 67 11.83 9.05 3.63
C ARG A 67 11.87 7.86 2.68
N ALA A 68 10.71 7.42 2.19
CA ALA A 68 10.64 6.30 1.26
C ALA A 68 11.40 6.60 -0.04
N ALA A 69 11.24 7.79 -0.63
CA ALA A 69 11.94 8.16 -1.85
C ALA A 69 13.47 8.20 -1.67
N ALA A 70 13.96 8.62 -0.50
CA ALA A 70 15.39 8.58 -0.19
C ALA A 70 15.95 7.14 -0.16
N ALA A 71 15.13 6.17 0.30
CA ALA A 71 15.55 4.79 0.43
C ALA A 71 15.39 3.95 -0.86
N VAL A 72 14.32 4.20 -1.63
CA VAL A 72 13.90 3.32 -2.73
C VAL A 72 13.71 4.04 -4.08
N GLY A 73 14.07 5.34 -4.14
CA GLY A 73 13.98 6.20 -5.32
C GLY A 73 12.59 6.80 -5.51
N VAL A 74 12.47 7.69 -6.49
CA VAL A 74 11.22 8.43 -6.78
C VAL A 74 10.09 7.51 -7.26
N PHE A 75 8.87 7.84 -6.87
CA PHE A 75 7.63 7.19 -7.33
C PHE A 75 7.33 7.58 -8.79
N ARG A 76 6.64 6.71 -9.54
CA ARG A 76 6.21 7.03 -10.92
C ARG A 76 5.10 8.07 -10.93
N ALA A 77 4.21 8.00 -9.95
CA ALA A 77 3.16 8.97 -9.70
C ALA A 77 3.03 9.21 -8.19
N ALA A 78 2.44 10.33 -7.80
CA ALA A 78 2.14 10.60 -6.39
C ALA A 78 1.16 9.52 -5.87
N PRO A 79 1.53 8.71 -4.87
CA PRO A 79 0.64 7.66 -4.36
C PRO A 79 -0.58 8.28 -3.69
N ARG A 80 -1.78 7.74 -3.94
CA ARG A 80 -3.00 8.13 -3.22
C ARG A 80 -3.07 7.43 -1.86
N ILE A 81 -3.37 8.20 -0.82
CA ILE A 81 -3.37 7.73 0.56
C ILE A 81 -4.66 8.17 1.26
N VAL A 82 -5.34 7.20 1.89
CA VAL A 82 -6.48 7.45 2.77
C VAL A 82 -5.96 7.50 4.21
N PHE A 83 -6.06 8.66 4.85
CA PHE A 83 -5.73 8.84 6.26
C PHE A 83 -7.00 8.72 7.10
N CYS A 84 -7.18 7.57 7.73
CA CYS A 84 -8.29 7.35 8.66
C CYS A 84 -7.92 7.85 10.05
N SER A 85 -8.71 8.81 10.54
CA SER A 85 -8.70 9.35 11.90
C SER A 85 -9.54 8.48 12.85
N THR A 86 -10.52 7.74 12.33
CA THR A 86 -11.34 6.81 13.11
C THR A 86 -11.07 5.34 12.78
N ARG A 87 -11.42 4.49 13.76
CA ARG A 87 -11.43 3.04 13.57
C ARG A 87 -12.45 2.58 12.52
N ALA A 88 -13.61 3.23 12.48
CA ALA A 88 -14.67 2.93 11.53
C ALA A 88 -14.22 3.13 10.08
N CYS A 89 -13.49 4.22 9.79
CA CYS A 89 -12.86 4.41 8.49
C CYS A 89 -11.88 3.27 8.15
N ALA A 90 -10.96 2.94 9.06
CA ALA A 90 -9.98 1.86 8.82
C ALA A 90 -10.67 0.50 8.56
N ASP A 91 -11.75 0.20 9.28
CA ASP A 91 -12.52 -1.04 9.10
C ASP A 91 -13.39 -1.05 7.84
N ALA A 92 -13.70 0.12 7.27
CA ALA A 92 -14.33 0.23 5.97
C ALA A 92 -13.39 -0.24 4.85
N PHE A 93 -12.07 -0.08 5.00
CA PHE A 93 -11.05 -0.63 4.09
C PHE A 93 -10.54 -2.02 4.50
N GLY A 94 -11.04 -2.58 5.60
CA GLY A 94 -10.71 -3.94 6.03
C GLY A 94 -9.35 -4.08 6.71
N LEU A 95 -8.82 -3.02 7.31
CA LEU A 95 -7.49 -3.06 7.94
C LEU A 95 -7.43 -4.06 9.10
N GLY A 96 -8.54 -4.27 9.82
CA GLY A 96 -8.51 -5.05 11.05
C GLY A 96 -7.45 -4.44 11.99
N THR A 97 -6.73 -5.23 12.77
CA THR A 97 -5.74 -4.68 13.70
C THR A 97 -4.50 -4.07 13.05
N ARG A 98 -4.37 -4.02 11.70
CA ARG A 98 -3.20 -3.46 11.00
C ARG A 98 -3.06 -1.95 11.19
N ALA A 99 -1.83 -1.44 11.11
CA ALA A 99 -1.53 -0.01 11.19
C ALA A 99 -1.87 0.69 9.87
N ALA A 100 -1.70 -0.05 8.79
CA ALA A 100 -1.92 0.41 7.44
C ALA A 100 -2.06 -0.78 6.49
N LEU A 101 -2.37 -0.47 5.23
CA LEU A 101 -2.44 -1.41 4.13
C LEU A 101 -2.08 -0.69 2.82
N THR A 102 -1.20 -1.31 2.04
CA THR A 102 -0.93 -0.95 0.64
C THR A 102 -1.60 -1.95 -0.28
N LEU A 103 -2.43 -1.46 -1.21
CA LEU A 103 -2.97 -2.26 -2.29
C LEU A 103 -2.16 -2.00 -3.55
N GLY A 104 -1.06 -2.73 -3.72
CA GLY A 104 -0.23 -2.61 -4.90
C GLY A 104 0.25 -1.18 -5.16
N ASP A 105 0.25 -0.79 -6.44
CA ASP A 105 0.45 0.58 -6.88
C ASP A 105 -0.87 1.38 -7.01
N PHE A 106 -1.98 0.88 -6.45
CA PHE A 106 -3.29 1.56 -6.53
C PHE A 106 -3.51 2.58 -5.41
N GLY A 107 -2.97 2.33 -4.22
CA GLY A 107 -3.07 3.26 -3.11
C GLY A 107 -2.81 2.64 -1.74
N ILE A 108 -2.87 3.49 -0.72
CA ILE A 108 -2.53 3.17 0.67
C ILE A 108 -3.67 3.61 1.59
N VAL A 109 -3.88 2.90 2.69
CA VAL A 109 -4.74 3.32 3.80
C VAL A 109 -3.95 3.28 5.09
N ILE A 110 -4.00 4.35 5.87
CA ILE A 110 -3.42 4.44 7.20
C ILE A 110 -4.56 4.41 8.24
N ALA A 111 -4.52 3.46 9.17
CA ALA A 111 -5.41 3.44 10.34
C ALA A 111 -4.93 4.46 11.40
N PRO A 112 -5.76 4.85 12.38
CA PRO A 112 -5.40 5.86 13.38
C PRO A 112 -4.07 5.58 14.10
N ARG A 113 -3.81 4.31 14.44
CA ARG A 113 -2.56 3.89 15.09
C ARG A 113 -1.31 3.95 14.19
N GLY A 114 -1.51 4.07 12.88
CA GLY A 114 -0.48 4.12 11.85
C GLY A 114 -0.03 5.54 11.48
N TRP A 115 -0.55 6.58 12.16
CA TRP A 115 -0.16 7.98 11.96
C TRP A 115 1.26 8.25 12.49
N GLN A 116 2.24 7.61 11.88
CA GLN A 116 3.66 7.72 12.17
C GLN A 116 4.43 7.66 10.87
N THR A 117 5.47 8.47 10.73
CA THR A 117 6.25 8.58 9.49
C THR A 117 6.82 7.25 9.03
N TYR A 118 7.30 6.40 9.95
CA TYR A 118 7.87 5.10 9.59
C TYR A 118 6.80 4.11 9.09
N PHE A 119 5.57 4.15 9.62
CA PHE A 119 4.48 3.33 9.09
C PHE A 119 4.11 3.77 7.67
N LEU A 120 4.03 5.08 7.43
CA LEU A 120 3.73 5.56 6.09
C LEU A 120 4.87 5.24 5.11
N ALA A 121 6.13 5.44 5.51
CA ALA A 121 7.28 5.11 4.67
C ALA A 121 7.31 3.61 4.33
N HIS A 122 6.98 2.74 5.29
CA HIS A 122 6.85 1.29 5.07
C HIS A 122 5.84 0.96 3.96
N GLU A 123 4.64 1.52 4.03
CA GLU A 123 3.61 1.31 3.00
C GLU A 123 3.99 1.92 1.64
N LEU A 124 4.64 3.08 1.64
CA LEU A 124 5.14 3.69 0.41
C LEU A 124 6.26 2.85 -0.24
N ILE A 125 7.09 2.17 0.55
CA ILE A 125 8.05 1.19 0.02
C ILE A 125 7.31 0.03 -0.65
N HIS A 126 6.22 -0.49 -0.07
CA HIS A 126 5.38 -1.49 -0.74
C HIS A 126 4.77 -0.98 -2.04
N HIS A 127 4.29 0.26 -2.06
CA HIS A 127 3.76 0.88 -3.27
C HIS A 127 4.84 0.96 -4.35
N ARG A 128 6.05 1.37 -3.97
CA ARG A 128 7.19 1.43 -4.91
C ARG A 128 7.62 0.04 -5.40
N GLN A 129 7.60 -0.97 -4.54
CA GLN A 129 7.83 -2.35 -4.95
C GLN A 129 6.82 -2.78 -6.02
N ALA A 130 5.55 -2.44 -5.83
CA ALA A 130 4.50 -2.74 -6.80
C ALA A 130 4.70 -2.00 -8.13
N GLU A 131 5.08 -0.72 -8.11
CA GLU A 131 5.45 0.01 -9.33
C GLU A 131 6.59 -0.72 -10.06
N VAL A 132 7.69 -1.03 -9.36
CA VAL A 132 8.93 -1.50 -9.99
C VAL A 132 8.90 -2.98 -10.38
N LEU A 133 8.35 -3.83 -9.53
CA LEU A 133 8.33 -5.28 -9.68
C LEU A 133 7.02 -5.79 -10.29
N GLY A 134 5.95 -5.01 -10.17
CA GLY A 134 4.59 -5.40 -10.54
C GLY A 134 3.81 -6.01 -9.37
N ASN A 135 2.48 -5.79 -9.37
CA ASN A 135 1.57 -6.25 -8.33
C ASN A 135 1.63 -7.77 -8.10
N LEU A 136 1.74 -8.57 -9.16
CA LEU A 136 1.87 -10.02 -9.04
C LEU A 136 3.16 -10.42 -8.33
N ALA A 137 4.28 -9.78 -8.65
CA ALA A 137 5.57 -10.07 -8.03
C ALA A 137 5.57 -9.72 -6.53
N VAL A 138 4.92 -8.63 -6.11
CA VAL A 138 4.77 -8.29 -4.68
C VAL A 138 3.99 -9.38 -3.92
N LEU A 139 3.03 -10.03 -4.58
CA LEU A 139 2.24 -11.11 -3.98
C LEU A 139 2.97 -12.46 -3.94
N THR A 140 3.86 -12.73 -4.89
CA THR A 140 4.48 -14.05 -5.05
C THR A 140 5.94 -14.13 -4.60
N LYS A 141 6.67 -13.01 -4.58
CA LYS A 141 8.08 -12.99 -4.14
C LYS A 141 8.21 -13.32 -2.65
N PRO A 142 9.40 -13.79 -2.21
CA PRO A 142 9.62 -14.13 -0.81
C PRO A 142 9.29 -12.98 0.14
N ARG A 143 8.59 -13.29 1.24
CA ARG A 143 8.17 -12.29 2.23
C ARG A 143 9.33 -11.58 2.91
N TRP A 144 10.47 -12.25 3.06
CA TRP A 144 11.69 -11.61 3.54
C TRP A 144 12.15 -10.48 2.63
N LEU A 145 11.95 -10.59 1.31
CA LEU A 145 12.30 -9.52 0.38
C LEU A 145 11.28 -8.39 0.44
N ILE A 146 9.98 -8.71 0.37
CA ILE A 146 8.91 -7.70 0.29
C ILE A 146 8.73 -6.96 1.62
N GLU A 147 8.45 -7.68 2.70
CA GLU A 147 8.23 -7.08 4.03
C GLU A 147 9.53 -6.67 4.68
N GLY A 148 10.58 -7.50 4.55
CA GLY A 148 11.88 -7.18 5.12
C GLY A 148 12.46 -5.89 4.55
N MET A 149 12.32 -5.65 3.23
CA MET A 149 12.70 -4.36 2.63
C MET A 149 11.93 -3.19 3.24
N ALA A 150 10.60 -3.30 3.33
CA ALA A 150 9.77 -2.24 3.87
C ALA A 150 10.09 -1.96 5.36
N TYR A 151 10.38 -2.98 6.17
CA TYR A 151 10.80 -2.80 7.55
C TYR A 151 12.23 -2.27 7.71
N SER A 152 13.17 -2.72 6.87
CA SER A 152 14.56 -2.29 6.95
C SER A 152 14.78 -0.85 6.46
N LEU A 153 13.97 -0.38 5.50
CA LEU A 153 14.21 0.88 4.79
C LEU A 153 13.24 2.02 5.20
N SER A 154 12.32 1.78 6.12
CA SER A 154 11.33 2.78 6.59
C SER A 154 11.76 3.59 7.83
N ASP A 155 12.98 3.35 8.34
CA ASP A 155 13.45 3.80 9.66
C ASP A 155 12.47 3.42 10.79
N ASP A 156 11.93 2.21 10.74
CA ASP A 156 11.08 1.69 11.81
C ASP A 156 11.90 1.49 13.10
N PRO A 157 11.63 2.25 14.18
CA PRO A 157 12.46 2.21 15.38
C PRO A 157 12.22 0.96 16.23
N ARG A 158 11.20 0.16 15.93
CA ARG A 158 10.81 -0.98 16.76
C ARG A 158 11.84 -2.09 16.63
N HIS A 159 12.39 -2.52 17.77
CA HIS A 159 13.30 -3.66 17.83
C HIS A 159 13.13 -4.39 19.18
N PRO A 160 12.79 -5.71 19.17
CA PRO A 160 12.42 -6.50 18.01
C PRO A 160 11.01 -6.16 17.49
N LEU A 161 10.75 -6.45 16.22
CA LEU A 161 9.42 -6.58 15.65
C LEU A 161 8.79 -7.92 16.08
N ALA A 162 7.47 -8.03 15.96
CA ALA A 162 6.80 -9.32 16.12
C ALA A 162 7.27 -10.30 15.02
N GLN A 163 7.46 -11.57 15.37
CA GLN A 163 7.79 -12.58 14.37
C GLN A 163 6.59 -12.83 13.44
N PRO A 164 6.82 -13.12 12.14
CA PRO A 164 8.12 -13.36 11.49
C PRO A 164 8.84 -12.09 10.98
N PHE A 165 8.31 -10.88 11.20
CA PHE A 165 8.83 -9.65 10.59
C PHE A 165 10.27 -9.32 10.98
N GLU A 166 10.68 -9.62 12.22
CA GLU A 166 12.07 -9.41 12.64
C GLU A 166 13.05 -10.27 11.84
N SER A 167 12.70 -11.55 11.63
CA SER A 167 13.52 -12.47 10.84
C SER A 167 13.64 -12.01 9.38
N TRP A 168 12.54 -11.52 8.80
CA TRP A 168 12.48 -11.00 7.44
C TRP A 168 13.30 -9.72 7.28
N ARG A 169 13.16 -8.78 8.24
CA ARG A 169 13.99 -7.57 8.30
C ARG A 169 15.48 -7.91 8.36
N THR A 170 15.85 -8.87 9.20
CA THR A 170 17.25 -9.30 9.36
C THR A 170 17.79 -9.92 8.06
N GLN A 171 17.01 -10.82 7.44
CA GLN A 171 17.40 -11.48 6.19
C GLN A 171 17.55 -10.48 5.05
N PHE A 172 16.60 -9.54 4.90
CA PHE A 172 16.71 -8.47 3.91
C PHE A 172 17.94 -7.60 4.16
N ALA A 173 18.18 -7.17 5.40
CA ALA A 173 19.31 -6.31 5.73
C ALA A 173 20.64 -6.97 5.35
N ALA A 174 20.81 -8.27 5.67
CA ALA A 174 21.98 -9.04 5.28
C ALA A 174 22.15 -9.15 3.76
N TRP A 175 21.07 -9.48 3.04
CA TRP A 175 21.07 -9.54 1.58
C TRP A 175 21.39 -8.18 0.93
N ASN A 176 20.78 -7.10 1.44
CA ASN A 176 20.95 -5.74 0.93
C ASN A 176 22.38 -5.22 1.16
N ALA A 177 23.04 -5.64 2.24
CA ALA A 177 24.46 -5.38 2.45
C ALA A 177 25.34 -6.20 1.49
N ALA A 178 25.00 -7.48 1.29
CA ALA A 178 25.77 -8.40 0.44
C ALA A 178 25.69 -8.08 -1.07
N ARG A 179 24.63 -7.40 -1.54
CA ARG A 179 24.52 -6.99 -2.97
C ARG A 179 25.62 -6.00 -3.41
N GLY A 180 26.29 -5.34 -2.45
CA GLY A 180 27.30 -4.33 -2.73
C GLY A 180 26.75 -3.15 -3.55
N THR A 181 27.35 -2.87 -4.69
CA THR A 181 26.98 -1.75 -5.58
C THR A 181 25.89 -2.11 -6.59
N GLN A 182 25.43 -3.36 -6.64
CA GLN A 182 24.34 -3.74 -7.55
C GLN A 182 23.09 -2.90 -7.24
N PRO A 183 22.43 -2.29 -8.25
CA PRO A 183 21.22 -1.50 -8.03
C PRO A 183 20.14 -2.34 -7.32
N LEU A 184 19.51 -1.77 -6.29
CA LEU A 184 18.53 -2.45 -5.43
C LEU A 184 17.47 -3.21 -6.25
N TRP A 185 16.91 -2.54 -7.26
CA TRP A 185 15.81 -3.08 -8.06
C TRP A 185 16.25 -4.15 -9.06
N ASP A 186 17.46 -4.07 -9.59
CA ASP A 186 18.01 -5.12 -10.45
C ASP A 186 18.28 -6.39 -9.64
N ALA A 187 18.85 -6.24 -8.45
CA ALA A 187 19.08 -7.34 -7.52
C ALA A 187 17.75 -7.98 -7.07
N ALA A 188 16.76 -7.17 -6.70
CA ALA A 188 15.45 -7.65 -6.23
C ALA A 188 14.66 -8.39 -7.32
N ARG A 189 14.80 -7.99 -8.60
CA ARG A 189 14.17 -8.69 -9.72
C ARG A 189 14.66 -10.13 -9.87
N ALA A 190 15.95 -10.37 -9.62
CA ALA A 190 16.60 -11.67 -9.78
C ALA A 190 16.29 -12.68 -8.66
N ILE A 191 15.62 -12.28 -7.58
CA ILE A 191 15.20 -13.19 -6.49
C ILE A 191 13.91 -13.89 -6.89
N GLU A 192 13.92 -15.23 -6.89
CA GLU A 192 12.75 -16.09 -7.13
C GLU A 192 11.92 -16.34 -5.85
#